data_AF-A0A497R5F3-F1
#
_entry.id   AF-A0A497R5F3-F1
#
_cell.length_a   1.000
_cell.length_b   1.000
_cell.length_c   1.000
_cell.angle_alpha   90.00
_cell.angle_beta   90.00
_cell.angle_gamma   90.00
#
_symmetry.space_group_name_H-M   'P 1'
#
loop_
_entity.id
_entity.type
_entity.pdbx_description
1 polymer ?
#
loop_
_entity_poly.entity_id
_entity_poly.type
_entity_poly.pdbx_seq_one_letter_code
_entity_poly.pdbx_strand_id
1 'polypeptide(L)'
;MEIQSTYILWIAIGLVLVAVLLLYFLGRAIAPRNPTKEKRLSYACGEEMSSGQAQFYPNTFIFAIYFTIFDILAFVLATAMVTLNQGFEFSAIAAIFAGIGLLGVVTLRR
;
A
#
# COMPACT_ATOMS: atom_id res chain seq x y z
N MET A 1 6.81 12.45 28.23
CA MET A 1 5.56 12.37 27.45
C MET A 1 5.69 11.52 26.19
N GLU A 2 6.86 11.49 25.52
CA GLU A 2 7.08 10.67 24.31
C GLU A 2 6.93 9.16 24.54
N ILE A 3 7.44 8.65 25.66
CA ILE A 3 7.38 7.22 26.00
C ILE A 3 5.93 6.71 26.08
N GLN A 4 5.00 7.52 26.60
CA GLN A 4 3.57 7.16 26.68
C GLN A 4 2.93 7.07 25.29
N SER A 5 3.29 7.96 24.36
CA SER A 5 2.79 7.94 22.98
C SER A 5 3.24 6.68 22.22
N THR A 6 4.49 6.26 22.40
CA THR A 6 5.02 5.03 21.79
C THR A 6 4.27 3.79 22.27
N TYR A 7 3.96 3.67 23.57
CA TYR A 7 3.18 2.55 24.08
C TYR A 7 1.76 2.51 23.53
N ILE A 8 1.11 3.66 23.40
CA ILE A 8 -0.24 3.77 22.82
C ILE A 8 -0.25 3.24 21.37
N LEU A 9 0.77 3.59 20.56
CA LEU A 9 0.91 3.09 19.19
C LEU A 9 1.05 1.56 19.14
N TRP A 10 1.92 0.98 19.96
CA TRP A 10 2.11 -0.48 20.00
C TRP A 10 0.86 -1.22 20.48
N ILE A 11 0.17 -0.67 21.48
CA ILE A 11 -1.10 -1.22 21.97
C ILE A 11 -2.17 -1.16 20.89
N ALA A 12 -2.28 -0.05 20.16
CA ALA A 12 -3.23 0.10 19.06
C ALA A 12 -2.98 -0.91 17.94
N ILE A 13 -1.73 -1.06 17.49
CA ILE A 13 -1.35 -2.05 16.47
C ILE A 13 -1.67 -3.47 16.95
N GLY A 14 -1.30 -3.79 18.20
CA GLY A 14 -1.59 -5.10 18.80
C GLY A 14 -3.09 -5.39 18.86
N LEU A 15 -3.90 -4.40 19.26
CA LEU A 15 -5.36 -4.53 19.34
C LEU A 15 -5.99 -4.75 17.96
N VAL A 16 -5.54 -4.03 16.93
CA VAL A 16 -6.00 -4.23 15.54
C VAL A 16 -5.66 -5.63 15.05
N LEU A 17 -4.43 -6.11 15.29
CA LEU A 17 -4.03 -7.46 14.90
C LEU A 17 -4.86 -8.54 15.61
N VAL A 18 -5.07 -8.40 16.92
CA VAL A 18 -5.93 -9.30 17.69
C VAL A 18 -7.36 -9.28 17.16
N ALA A 19 -7.92 -8.11 16.87
CA ALA A 19 -9.26 -7.99 16.31
C ALA A 19 -9.40 -8.70 14.95
N VAL A 20 -8.44 -8.50 14.03
CA VAL A 20 -8.42 -9.17 12.72
C VAL A 20 -8.35 -10.69 12.87
N LEU A 21 -7.47 -11.18 13.75
CA LEU A 21 -7.34 -12.62 14.00
C LEU A 21 -8.61 -13.21 14.62
N LEU A 22 -9.20 -12.53 15.60
CA LEU A 22 -10.47 -12.95 16.21
C LEU A 22 -11.58 -13.02 15.17
N LEU A 23 -11.74 -12.02 14.31
CA LEU A 23 -12.73 -12.03 13.23
C LEU A 23 -12.48 -13.20 12.26
N TYR A 24 -11.23 -13.45 11.88
CA TYR A 24 -10.87 -14.57 11.00
C TYR A 24 -11.20 -15.94 11.64
N PHE A 25 -10.78 -16.16 12.88
CA PHE A 25 -11.00 -17.45 13.55
C PHE A 25 -12.47 -17.68 13.90
N LEU A 26 -13.17 -16.64 14.33
CA LEU A 26 -14.60 -16.72 14.63
C LEU A 26 -15.40 -16.97 13.34
N GLY A 27 -15.06 -16.28 12.24
CA GLY A 27 -15.64 -16.54 10.92
C GLY A 27 -15.41 -18.00 10.48
N ARG A 28 -14.20 -18.53 10.66
CA ARG A 28 -13.87 -19.94 10.35
C ARG A 28 -14.58 -20.95 11.26
N ALA A 29 -14.89 -20.58 12.50
CA ALA A 29 -15.59 -21.45 13.46
C ALA A 29 -17.09 -21.53 13.18
N ILE A 30 -17.72 -20.40 12.84
CA ILE A 30 -19.17 -20.30 12.61
C ILE A 30 -19.56 -20.73 11.18
N ALA A 31 -18.66 -20.57 10.20
CA ALA A 31 -18.99 -20.82 8.79
C ALA A 31 -19.38 -22.29 8.50
N PRO A 32 -20.45 -22.51 7.70
CA PRO A 32 -20.86 -23.85 7.30
C PRO A 32 -19.84 -24.49 6.35
N ARG A 33 -19.45 -25.74 6.63
CA ARG A 33 -18.43 -26.48 5.87
C ARG A 33 -19.09 -27.46 4.89
N ASN A 34 -19.38 -26.99 3.68
CA ASN A 34 -19.88 -27.86 2.60
C ASN A 34 -19.08 -27.63 1.29
N PRO A 35 -17.85 -28.17 1.20
CA PRO A 35 -17.02 -28.05 0.00
C PRO A 35 -17.52 -28.98 -1.10
N THR A 36 -18.01 -28.40 -2.20
CA THR A 36 -18.31 -29.15 -3.44
C THR A 36 -17.26 -28.81 -4.50
N LYS A 37 -17.14 -29.66 -5.54
CA LYS A 37 -16.19 -29.39 -6.65
C LYS A 37 -16.52 -28.06 -7.34
N GLU A 38 -17.79 -27.80 -7.62
CA GLU A 38 -18.26 -26.57 -8.25
C GLU A 38 -17.93 -25.30 -7.44
N LYS A 39 -18.08 -25.34 -6.11
CA LYS A 39 -17.74 -24.19 -5.23
C LYS A 39 -16.24 -23.86 -5.18
N ARG A 40 -15.38 -24.75 -5.70
CA ARG A 40 -13.92 -24.55 -5.77
C ARG A 40 -13.47 -24.08 -7.15
N LEU A 41 -14.37 -24.02 -8.13
CA LEU A 41 -14.07 -23.46 -9.45
C LEU A 41 -14.12 -21.93 -9.40
N SER A 42 -13.28 -21.28 -10.19
CA SER A 42 -13.35 -19.83 -10.40
C SER A 42 -14.66 -19.48 -11.09
N TYR A 43 -15.31 -18.39 -10.67
CA TYR A 43 -16.51 -17.92 -11.33
C TYR A 43 -16.21 -17.50 -12.77
N ALA A 44 -16.98 -18.06 -13.71
CA ALA A 44 -16.78 -17.87 -15.15
C ALA A 44 -18.11 -17.95 -15.92
N CYS A 45 -19.19 -17.41 -15.34
CA CYS A 45 -20.54 -17.45 -15.94
C CYS A 45 -21.04 -18.86 -16.32
N GLY A 46 -20.48 -19.92 -15.72
CA GLY A 46 -20.81 -21.32 -16.04
C GLY A 46 -19.89 -21.97 -17.09
N GLU A 47 -18.91 -21.25 -17.62
CA GLU A 47 -17.92 -21.75 -18.56
C GLU A 47 -16.67 -22.29 -17.85
N GLU A 48 -15.89 -23.11 -18.56
CA GLU A 48 -14.58 -23.54 -18.07
C GLU A 48 -13.56 -22.42 -18.29
N MET A 49 -13.10 -21.80 -17.20
CA MET A 49 -11.98 -20.85 -17.27
C MET A 49 -10.74 -21.59 -17.74
N SER A 50 -10.25 -21.25 -18.93
CA SER A 50 -8.89 -21.62 -19.33
C SER A 50 -7.90 -21.03 -18.33
N SER A 51 -6.78 -21.71 -18.09
CA SER A 51 -5.68 -21.22 -17.25
C SER A 51 -4.91 -20.05 -17.89
N GLY A 52 -5.57 -19.27 -18.75
CA GLY A 52 -5.02 -18.13 -19.46
C GLY A 52 -4.46 -17.12 -18.49
N GLN A 53 -3.18 -16.82 -18.66
CA GLN A 53 -2.50 -15.75 -17.93
C GLN A 53 -3.24 -14.44 -18.21
N ALA A 54 -3.63 -13.73 -17.15
CA ALA A 54 -4.23 -12.42 -17.28
C ALA A 54 -3.28 -11.53 -18.11
N GLN A 55 -3.81 -10.90 -19.15
CA GLN A 55 -3.02 -9.99 -19.97
C GLN A 55 -2.55 -8.82 -19.09
N PHE A 56 -1.23 -8.69 -18.97
CA PHE A 56 -0.64 -7.61 -18.18
C PHE A 56 -0.71 -6.30 -18.97
N TYR A 57 -1.48 -5.35 -18.46
CA TYR A 57 -1.54 -4.01 -19.05
C TYR A 57 -0.38 -3.17 -18.51
N PRO A 58 0.54 -2.69 -19.37
CA PRO A 58 1.69 -1.89 -18.93
C PRO A 58 1.27 -0.57 -18.25
N ASN A 59 0.07 -0.07 -18.53
CA ASN A 59 -0.45 1.15 -17.90
C ASN A 59 -0.61 1.02 -16.39
N THR A 60 -0.99 -0.17 -15.89
CA THR A 60 -1.11 -0.42 -14.44
C THR A 60 0.26 -0.36 -13.76
N PHE A 61 1.31 -0.74 -14.47
CA PHE A 61 2.68 -0.65 -13.99
C PHE A 61 3.18 0.80 -13.93
N ILE A 62 2.90 1.59 -14.96
CA ILE A 62 3.23 3.02 -14.99
C ILE A 62 2.55 3.76 -13.82
N PHE A 63 1.28 3.44 -13.54
CA PHE A 63 0.59 3.97 -12.38
C PHE A 63 1.30 3.63 -11.05
N ALA A 64 1.74 2.39 -10.86
CA ALA A 64 2.47 1.99 -9.65
C ALA A 64 3.80 2.73 -9.48
N ILE A 65 4.51 3.00 -10.59
CA ILE A 65 5.73 3.81 -10.58
C ILE A 65 5.42 5.24 -10.14
N TYR A 66 4.39 5.87 -10.71
CA TYR A 66 3.99 7.22 -10.30
C TYR A 66 3.60 7.29 -8.83
N PHE A 67 2.77 6.33 -8.37
CA PHE A 67 2.38 6.24 -6.97
C PHE A 67 3.63 6.19 -6.06
N THR A 68 4.60 5.34 -6.38
CA THR A 68 5.84 5.19 -5.59
C THR A 68 6.68 6.47 -5.57
N ILE A 69 6.82 7.16 -6.71
CA ILE A 69 7.56 8.44 -6.78
C ILE A 69 6.90 9.50 -5.89
N PHE A 70 5.57 9.64 -5.98
CA PHE A 70 4.84 10.64 -5.20
C PHE A 70 4.75 10.31 -3.71
N ASP A 71 4.68 9.04 -3.34
CA ASP A 71 4.65 8.60 -1.94
C ASP A 71 5.97 8.96 -1.23
N ILE A 72 7.11 8.65 -1.84
CA ILE A 72 8.43 9.02 -1.32
C ILE A 72 8.58 10.54 -1.28
N LEU A 73 8.16 11.24 -2.34
CA LEU A 73 8.24 12.70 -2.39
C LEU A 73 7.42 13.35 -1.27
N ALA A 74 6.20 12.87 -1.01
CA ALA A 74 5.35 13.36 0.06
C ALA A 74 6.01 13.19 1.43
N PHE A 75 6.65 12.04 1.68
CA PHE A 75 7.39 11.79 2.91
C PHE A 75 8.59 12.75 3.08
N VAL A 76 9.37 12.97 2.01
CA VAL A 76 10.52 13.88 2.02
C VAL A 76 10.07 15.32 2.26
N LEU A 77 9.01 15.77 1.58
CA LEU A 77 8.44 17.10 1.77
C LEU A 77 7.90 17.29 3.20
N ALA A 78 7.17 16.31 3.73
CA ALA A 78 6.66 16.36 5.09
C ALA A 78 7.79 16.49 6.12
N THR A 79 8.87 15.71 5.94
CA THR A 79 10.04 15.76 6.82
C THR A 79 10.74 17.13 6.73
N ALA A 80 10.94 17.65 5.52
CA ALA A 80 11.56 18.96 5.31
C ALA A 80 10.75 20.12 5.92
N MET A 81 9.42 20.03 5.87
CA MET A 81 8.52 21.03 6.48
C MET A 81 8.62 21.03 8.02
N VAL A 82 8.83 19.88 8.65
CA VAL A 82 9.00 19.78 10.11
C VAL A 82 10.38 20.30 10.55
N THR A 83 11.40 20.19 9.70
CA THR A 83 12.79 20.56 10.03
C THR A 83 13.21 21.94 9.49
N LEU A 84 12.28 22.82 9.13
CA LEU A 84 12.58 24.15 8.54
C LEU A 84 13.55 25.01 9.38
N ASN A 85 13.55 24.86 10.71
CA ASN A 85 14.43 25.60 11.60
C ASN A 85 15.85 25.00 11.72
N GLN A 86 16.12 23.83 11.14
CA GLN A 86 17.39 23.11 11.28
C GLN A 86 18.38 23.36 10.13
N GLY A 87 18.06 24.25 9.19
CA GLY A 87 18.97 24.70 8.13
C GLY A 87 18.48 24.41 6.71
N PHE A 88 19.14 25.02 5.73
CA PHE A 88 18.77 24.95 4.31
C PHE A 88 18.95 23.55 3.70
N GLU A 89 19.75 22.68 4.31
CA GLU A 89 20.12 21.36 3.78
C GLU A 89 18.90 20.46 3.55
N PHE A 90 17.95 20.41 4.50
CA PHE A 90 16.73 19.60 4.36
C PHE A 90 15.81 20.12 3.24
N SER A 91 15.72 21.44 3.09
CA SER A 91 14.98 22.06 1.99
C SER A 91 15.64 21.78 0.63
N ALA A 92 16.97 21.75 0.57
CA ALA A 92 17.70 21.44 -0.65
C ALA A 92 17.50 19.98 -1.08
N ILE A 93 17.56 19.03 -0.15
CA ILE A 93 17.28 17.60 -0.43
C ILE A 93 15.85 17.43 -0.95
N ALA A 94 14.87 18.07 -0.31
CA ALA A 94 13.48 18.02 -0.75
C ALA A 94 13.29 18.60 -2.16
N ALA A 95 13.96 19.71 -2.48
CA ALA A 95 13.92 20.30 -3.82
C ALA A 95 14.55 19.38 -4.89
N ILE A 96 15.65 18.70 -4.57
CA ILE A 96 16.29 17.73 -5.47
C ILE A 96 15.34 16.55 -5.74
N PHE A 97 14.73 15.98 -4.69
CA PHE A 97 13.76 14.88 -4.84
C PHE A 97 12.54 15.31 -5.66
N ALA A 98 12.02 16.53 -5.44
CA ALA A 98 10.93 17.08 -6.25
C ALA A 98 11.34 17.21 -7.73
N GLY A 99 12.57 17.66 -8.01
CA GLY A 99 13.12 17.75 -9.36
C GLY A 99 13.24 16.39 -10.04
N ILE A 100 13.79 15.38 -9.34
CA ILE A 100 13.89 14.00 -9.86
C ILE A 100 12.51 13.41 -10.11
N GLY A 101 11.56 13.61 -9.20
CA GLY A 101 10.17 13.17 -9.37
C GLY A 101 9.52 13.80 -10.60
N LEU A 102 9.70 15.11 -10.80
CA LEU A 102 9.19 15.82 -11.97
C LEU A 102 9.82 15.31 -13.28
N LEU A 103 11.13 15.05 -13.29
CA LEU A 103 11.80 14.41 -14.43
C LEU A 103 11.21 13.02 -14.74
N GLY A 104 10.98 12.21 -13.70
CA GLY A 104 10.32 10.90 -13.83
C GLY A 104 8.92 11.01 -14.44
N VAL A 105 8.14 12.02 -14.04
CA VAL A 105 6.82 12.29 -14.63
C VAL A 105 6.94 12.69 -16.10
N VAL A 106 7.88 13.56 -16.45
CA VAL A 106 8.07 14.03 -17.83
C VAL A 106 8.52 12.90 -18.75
N THR A 107 9.39 11.99 -18.31
CA THR A 107 9.87 10.87 -19.13
C THR A 107 8.82 9.78 -19.32
N LEU A 108 8.04 9.47 -18.29
CA LEU A 108 7.01 8.43 -18.31
C LEU A 108 5.66 8.91 -18.87
N ARG A 109 5.50 10.21 -19.16
CA ARG A 109 4.28 10.79 -19.76
C ARG A 109 4.06 10.38 -21.22
N ARG A 110 5.04 9.72 -21.86
CA ARG A 110 4.90 9.17 -23.21
C ARG A 110 4.03 7.93 -23.23
#